data_AF-A0A1L8CK31-F1
#
_entry.id   AF-A0A1L8CK31-F1
#
_cell.length_a   1.000
_cell.length_b   1.000
_cell.length_c   1.000
_cell.angle_alpha   90.00
_cell.angle_beta   90.00
_cell.angle_gamma   90.00
#
_symmetry.space_group_name_H-M   'P 1'
#
loop_
_entity.id
_entity.type
_entity.pdbx_description
1 polymer ?
#
loop_
_entity_poly.entity_id
_entity_poly.type
_entity_poly.pdbx_seq_one_letter_code
_entity_poly.pdbx_strand_id
1 'polypeptide(L)' 'MSDFFSTDWSAMTTTDWTGLIILLVIAGLMTAAYFTILKPANRNKFEQYRDFVNHEDDMELDREDKHGHA' A
#
# COMPACT_ATOMS: atom_id res chain seq x y z
N MET A 1 43.48 15.70 -1.71
CA MET A 1 42.30 15.88 -2.59
C MET A 1 41.25 14.78 -2.39
N SER A 2 41.64 13.58 -1.91
CA SER A 2 40.74 12.47 -1.57
C SER A 2 39.75 12.76 -0.44
N ASP A 3 40.14 13.61 0.52
CA ASP A 3 39.39 13.80 1.77
C ASP A 3 38.08 14.58 1.59
N PHE A 4 37.88 15.25 0.46
CA PHE A 4 36.60 15.90 0.13
C PHE A 4 35.51 14.88 -0.24
N PHE A 5 35.88 13.68 -0.68
CA PHE A 5 34.95 12.60 -1.02
C PHE A 5 34.79 11.57 0.09
N SER A 6 35.59 11.66 1.15
CA SER A 6 35.39 10.83 2.34
C SER A 6 34.29 11.44 3.18
N THR A 7 33.11 10.84 3.15
CA THR A 7 32.10 11.10 4.17
C THR A 7 32.62 10.55 5.49
N ASP A 8 32.91 11.43 6.44
CA ASP A 8 33.25 11.02 7.79
C ASP A 8 31.98 10.57 8.51
N TRP A 9 31.73 9.27 8.45
CA TRP A 9 30.62 8.62 9.15
C TRP A 9 30.76 8.75 10.67
N SER A 10 31.97 8.91 11.19
CA SER A 10 32.23 9.04 12.63
C SER A 10 31.97 10.45 13.16
N ALA A 11 31.96 11.45 12.27
CA ALA A 11 31.65 12.84 12.60
C ALA A 11 30.14 13.18 12.54
N MET A 12 29.27 12.26 12.13
CA MET A 12 27.82 12.49 12.15
C MET A 12 27.31 12.54 13.59
N THR A 13 26.49 13.55 13.89
CA THR A 13 25.89 13.68 15.22
C THR A 13 24.87 12.57 15.47
N THR A 14 24.58 12.27 16.73
CA THR A 14 23.57 11.27 17.11
C THR A 14 22.19 11.56 16.50
N THR A 15 21.85 12.83 16.32
CA THR A 15 20.60 13.26 15.69
C THR A 15 20.58 12.93 14.20
N ASP A 16 21.70 13.13 13.49
CA ASP A 16 21.81 12.83 12.06
C ASP A 16 21.64 11.32 11.80
N TRP A 17 22.22 10.48 12.67
CA TRP A 17 22.04 9.02 12.64
C TRP A 17 20.59 8.61 12.90
N THR A 18 19.91 9.29 13.81
CA THR A 18 18.49 9.01 14.12
C THR A 18 17.60 9.30 12.91
N GLY A 19 17.81 10.46 12.26
CA GLY A 19 17.10 10.81 11.03
C GLY A 19 17.35 9.81 9.90
N LEU A 20 18.61 9.37 9.73
CA LEU A 20 18.98 8.38 8.72
C LEU A 20 18.28 7.03 8.96
N ILE A 21 18.24 6.55 10.21
CA ILE A 21 17.57 5.29 10.55
C ILE A 21 16.07 5.37 10.29
N ILE A 22 15.42 6.48 10.68
CA ILE A 22 13.99 6.69 10.41
C ILE A 22 13.71 6.66 8.91
N LEU A 23 14.55 7.32 8.11
CA LEU A 23 14.43 7.32 6.66
C LEU A 23 14.55 5.90 6.08
N LEU A 24 15.54 5.12 6.53
CA LEU A 24 15.71 3.73 6.10
C LEU A 24 14.51 2.84 6.48
N VAL A 25 13.95 3.03 7.67
CA VAL A 25 12.74 2.32 8.11
C VAL A 25 11.55 2.66 7.22
N ILE A 26 11.28 3.95 6.96
CA ILE A 26 10.16 4.38 6.12
C ILE A 26 10.34 3.87 4.69
N ALA A 27 11.55 3.98 4.11
CA ALA A 27 11.85 3.46 2.79
C ALA A 27 11.65 1.94 2.71
N GLY A 28 12.07 1.20 3.75
CA GLY A 28 11.84 -0.24 3.88
C GLY A 28 10.35 -0.58 3.96
N LEU A 29 9.57 0.17 4.75
CA LEU A 29 8.12 0.00 4.84
C LEU A 29 7.42 0.27 3.51
N MET A 30 7.79 1.34 2.81
CA MET A 30 7.27 1.65 1.48
C MET A 30 7.60 0.54 0.47
N THR A 31 8.83 0.03 0.52
CA THR A 31 9.28 -1.07 -0.34
C THR A 31 8.49 -2.35 -0.04
N ALA A 32 8.33 -2.70 1.24
CA ALA A 32 7.55 -3.85 1.66
C ALA A 32 6.06 -3.72 1.26
N ALA A 33 5.48 -2.54 1.43
CA ALA A 33 4.11 -2.23 1.02
C ALA A 33 3.96 -2.35 -0.51
N TYR A 34 4.88 -1.78 -1.28
CA TYR A 34 4.93 -1.91 -2.74
C TYR A 34 4.95 -3.39 -3.15
N PHE A 35 5.86 -4.18 -2.58
CA PHE A 35 5.92 -5.61 -2.86
C PHE A 35 4.68 -6.37 -2.38
N THR A 36 4.05 -5.99 -1.28
CA THR A 36 2.86 -6.68 -0.76
C THR A 36 1.61 -6.37 -1.59
N ILE A 37 1.42 -5.11 -1.98
CA ILE A 37 0.26 -4.65 -2.76
C ILE A 37 0.40 -5.10 -4.23
N LEU A 38 1.59 -4.98 -4.82
CA LEU A 38 1.81 -5.30 -6.23
C LEU A 38 2.20 -6.77 -6.46
N LYS A 39 2.36 -7.58 -5.41
CA LYS A 39 2.47 -9.03 -5.59
C LYS A 39 1.18 -9.52 -6.26
N PRO A 40 1.27 -10.23 -7.39
CA PRO A 40 0.08 -10.78 -8.06
C PRO A 40 -0.69 -11.75 -7.13
N ALA A 41 -0.03 -12.34 -6.15
CA ALA A 41 -0.64 -13.23 -5.15
C ALA A 41 -1.64 -12.52 -4.21
N ASN A 42 -1.50 -11.21 -3.97
CA ASN A 42 -2.42 -10.44 -3.12
C ASN A 42 -3.49 -9.71 -3.93
N ARG A 43 -3.32 -9.63 -5.26
CA ARG A 43 -4.23 -8.96 -6.20
C ARG A 43 -5.66 -9.46 -6.08
N ASN A 44 -5.88 -10.79 -6.01
CA ASN A 44 -7.22 -11.37 -5.87
C ASN A 44 -7.95 -10.94 -4.59
N LYS A 45 -7.24 -10.70 -3.49
CA LYS A 45 -7.85 -10.23 -2.23
C LYS A 45 -8.32 -8.78 -2.32
N PHE A 46 -7.63 -7.95 -3.11
CA PHE A 46 -8.01 -6.56 -3.30
C PHE A 46 -9.03 -6.39 -4.43
N GLU A 47 -9.03 -7.28 -5.42
CA GLU A 47 -10.02 -7.29 -6.50
C GLU A 47 -11.42 -7.71 -6.03
N GLN A 48 -11.57 -8.52 -4.97
CA GLN A 48 -12.91 -8.89 -4.45
C GLN A 48 -13.71 -7.68 -3.95
N TYR A 49 -13.04 -6.60 -3.53
CA TYR A 49 -13.68 -5.39 -3.01
C TYR A 49 -13.82 -4.30 -4.07
N ARG A 50 -13.34 -4.54 -5.30
CA ARG A 50 -13.42 -3.56 -6.39
C ARG A 50 -14.86 -3.24 -6.79
N ASP A 51 -15.71 -4.26 -6.86
CA ASP A 51 -17.10 -4.14 -7.30
C ASP A 51 -18.10 -4.14 -6.13
N PHE A 52 -17.65 -3.92 -4.88
CA PHE A 52 -18.57 -3.87 -3.74
C PHE A 52 -19.56 -2.70 -3.86
N VAL A 53 -19.13 -1.56 -4.42
CA VAL A 53 -19.99 -0.38 -4.67
C VAL A 53 -21.01 -0.64 -5.78
N ASN A 54 -20.67 -1.47 -6.78
CA ASN A 54 -21.55 -1.77 -7.90
C ASN A 54 -22.55 -2.91 -7.59
N HIS A 55 -22.27 -3.77 -6.61
CA HIS A 55 -23.14 -4.91 -6.25
C HIS A 55 -24.40 -4.54 -5.47
N GLU A 56 -24.52 -3.30 -4.97
CA GLU A 56 -25.73 -2.86 -4.24
C GLU A 56 -26.92 -2.63 -5.19
N ASP A 57 -26.66 -2.22 -6.44
CA ASP A 57 -27.70 -2.00 -7.45
C ASP A 57 -28.24 -3.32 -8.05
N ASP A 58 -27.46 -4.41 -7.99
CA ASP A 58 -27.82 -5.72 -8.55
C ASP A 58 -28.87 -6.46 -7.69
N MET A 59 -28.96 -6.13 -6.40
CA MET A 59 -29.88 -6.79 -5.45
C MET A 59 -31.27 -6.14 -5.39
N GLU A 60 -31.44 -4.94 -5.94
CA GLU A 60 -32.75 -4.27 -5.99
C GLU A 60 -33.53 -4.67 -7.24
N LEU A 61 -32.85 -4.94 -8.37
CA LEU A 61 -33.47 -5.32 -9.64
C LEU A 61 -34.08 -6.74 -9.68
N ASP A 62 -33.69 -7.66 -8.80
CA ASP A 62 -34.28 -9.03 -8.74
C ASP A 62 -35.57 -9.11 -7.92
N ARG A 63 -35.98 -8.02 -7.23
CA ARG A 63 -37.18 -8.02 -6.38
C ARG A 63 -38.46 -7.56 -7.07
N GLU A 64 -38.37 -6.87 -8.21
CA GLU A 64 -39.56 -6.28 -8.86
C GLU A 64 -40.35 -7.25 -9.75
N ASP A 65 -39.80 -8.40 -10.14
CA ASP A 65 -40.44 -9.33 -11.08
C ASP A 65 -41.36 -10.41 -10.45
N LYS A 66 -41.59 -10.39 -9.13
CA LYS A 66 -42.34 -11.47 -8.43
C LYS A 66 -43.72 -11.13 -7.86
N HIS A 67 -44.30 -9.97 -8.17
CA HIS A 67 -45.63 -9.58 -7.66
C HIS A 67 -46.68 -9.28 -8.74
N GLY A 68 -46.79 -10.14 -9.75
CA GLY A 68 -47.75 -9.99 -10.83
C GLY A 68 -48.51 -11.25 -11.23
N HIS A 69 -49.01 -12.07 -10.29
CA HIS A 69 -50.04 -13.09 -10.58
C HIS A 69 -50.79 -13.51 -9.31
N ALA A 70 -51.99 -12.95 -9.11
CA ALA A 70 -53.15 -13.57 -8.44
C ALA A 70 -54.39 -12.72 -8.69
#